data_AF-A0AAU6RPK8-F1
#
_entry.id   AF-A0AAU6RPK8-F1
#
_cell.length_a   1.000
_cell.length_b   1.000
_cell.length_c   1.000
_cell.angle_alpha   90.00
_cell.angle_beta   90.00
_cell.angle_gamma   90.00
#
_symmetry.space_group_name_H-M   'P 1'
#
loop_
_entity.id
_entity.type
_entity.pdbx_description
1 polymer ?
#
loop_
_entity_poly.entity_id
_entity_poly.type
_entity_poly.pdbx_seq_one_letter_code
_entity_poly.pdbx_strand_id
1 'polypeptide(L)'
;MSYIFDTKQLKILDLATRIYEYKGMQRLIGERHHTALQKLQRITMINALKYTMQLDGFYFANTKLIQMVDYKSNIKNNDDMILMGYRDALVYIFNDYEFIDLLPIEIERIYLEMSLGNNAMIEKIKQQNTSMLHTSTQAYYEQISDHYNALERILTFIYSFNKEHIFEEDNRKLTHLLLTLLLLKSGFIVVKYHNIEQYIAERADEYLEVMQPDSPFVDFYCFYLEIIHQCYEQFFNQFELINMNKYDPYYRVLEVINQSFTPLSRTDIELKLADISRKTIERALVSLQKDDEIKKVGIGKSTKYTLNTMFHVKGKSK
;
A
#
# COMPACT_ATOMS: atom_id res chain seq x y z
N MET A 1 33.50 27.32 4.90
CA MET A 1 32.90 26.14 5.55
C MET A 1 31.52 25.93 4.94
N SER A 2 31.39 25.00 4.00
CA SER A 2 30.11 24.65 3.39
C SER A 2 29.49 23.50 4.19
N TYR A 3 28.83 23.84 5.31
CA TYR A 3 27.97 22.90 6.03
C TYR A 3 26.55 23.04 5.53
N ILE A 4 26.28 22.54 4.33
CA ILE A 4 24.91 22.46 3.82
C ILE A 4 24.74 21.02 3.34
N PHE A 5 23.86 20.28 4.01
CA PHE A 5 23.47 18.91 3.70
C PHE A 5 23.32 18.70 2.18
N ASP A 6 23.72 17.53 1.67
CA ASP A 6 23.46 17.20 0.28
C ASP A 6 21.93 17.23 0.00
N THR A 7 21.55 17.56 -1.22
CA THR A 7 20.17 17.59 -1.72
C THR A 7 19.36 16.35 -1.34
N LYS A 8 19.97 15.16 -1.38
CA LYS A 8 19.34 13.91 -0.94
C LYS A 8 19.06 13.88 0.56
N GLN A 9 19.98 14.36 1.39
CA GLN A 9 19.82 14.43 2.84
C GLN A 9 18.70 15.41 3.23
N LEU A 10 18.62 16.55 2.55
CA LEU A 10 17.52 17.52 2.75
C LEU A 10 16.16 16.91 2.35
N LYS A 11 16.11 16.19 1.22
CA LYS A 11 14.91 15.52 0.76
C LYS A 11 14.44 14.43 1.73
N ILE A 12 15.38 13.63 2.25
CA ILE A 12 15.11 12.63 3.28
C ILE A 12 14.50 13.28 4.53
N LEU A 13 15.06 14.40 4.98
CA LEU A 13 14.57 15.14 6.15
C LEU A 13 13.14 15.66 5.92
N ASP A 14 12.86 16.27 4.76
CA ASP A 14 11.52 16.75 4.40
C ASP A 14 10.50 15.60 4.34
N LEU A 15 10.81 14.51 3.63
CA LEU A 15 9.95 13.33 3.52
C LEU A 15 9.63 12.72 4.89
N ALA A 16 10.67 12.48 5.70
CA ALA A 16 10.48 11.91 7.03
C ALA A 16 9.60 12.83 7.90
N THR A 17 9.84 14.14 7.88
CA THR A 17 9.06 15.13 8.63
C THR A 17 7.59 15.05 8.26
N ARG A 18 7.27 15.11 6.97
CA ARG A 18 5.88 15.02 6.46
C ARG A 18 5.22 13.70 6.81
N ILE A 19 5.94 12.58 6.69
CA ILE A 19 5.40 11.26 7.07
C ILE A 19 5.04 11.22 8.56
N TYR A 20 5.85 11.79 9.45
CA TYR A 20 5.54 11.84 10.88
C TYR A 20 4.40 12.82 11.20
N GLU A 21 4.27 13.93 10.47
CA GLU A 21 3.10 14.83 10.56
C GLU A 21 1.82 14.10 10.17
N TYR A 22 1.81 13.41 9.03
CA TYR A 22 0.68 12.59 8.58
C TYR A 22 0.34 11.48 9.57
N LYS A 23 1.34 10.78 10.11
CA LYS A 23 1.15 9.77 11.16
C LYS A 23 0.49 10.37 12.41
N GLY A 24 0.82 11.61 12.79
CA GLY A 24 0.16 12.31 13.88
C GLY A 24 -1.31 12.60 13.58
N MET A 25 -1.58 13.12 12.38
CA MET A 25 -2.93 13.50 11.93
C MET A 25 -3.86 12.30 11.72
N GLN A 26 -3.33 11.12 11.34
CA GLN A 26 -4.15 9.96 10.96
C GLN A 26 -5.08 9.47 12.10
N ARG A 27 -4.72 9.74 13.36
CA ARG A 27 -5.51 9.36 14.54
C ARG A 27 -6.94 9.92 14.46
N LEU A 28 -7.07 11.16 13.98
CA LEU A 28 -8.37 11.83 13.81
C LEU A 28 -9.25 11.15 12.76
N ILE A 29 -8.64 10.53 11.75
CA ILE A 29 -9.36 9.79 10.70
C ILE A 29 -9.87 8.45 11.24
N GLY A 30 -9.03 7.75 12.01
CA GLY A 30 -9.36 6.46 12.63
C GLY A 30 -10.63 6.48 13.49
N GLU A 31 -10.87 7.59 14.20
CA GLU A 31 -12.01 7.76 15.11
C GLU A 31 -13.34 8.12 14.41
N ARG A 32 -13.28 8.69 13.20
CA ARG A 32 -14.45 9.32 12.56
C ARG A 32 -15.04 8.54 11.39
N HIS A 33 -14.29 7.61 10.80
CA HIS A 33 -14.64 7.02 9.50
C HIS A 33 -14.56 5.50 9.45
N HIS A 34 -14.98 4.80 10.51
CA HIS A 34 -14.91 3.34 10.62
C HIS A 34 -15.42 2.59 9.37
N THR A 35 -16.59 2.94 8.84
CA THR A 35 -17.16 2.27 7.66
C THR A 35 -16.32 2.45 6.39
N ALA A 36 -15.80 3.67 6.16
CA ALA A 36 -14.94 3.94 5.01
C ALA A 36 -13.60 3.18 5.14
N LEU A 37 -13.04 3.15 6.36
CA LEU A 37 -11.80 2.43 6.66
C LEU A 37 -11.94 0.92 6.47
N GLN A 38 -13.07 0.31 6.87
CA GLN A 38 -13.34 -1.11 6.61
C GLN A 38 -13.40 -1.43 5.11
N LYS A 39 -14.06 -0.57 4.32
CA LYS A 39 -14.12 -0.72 2.86
C LYS A 39 -12.72 -0.61 2.26
N LEU A 40 -11.96 0.40 2.68
CA LEU A 40 -10.58 0.63 2.26
C LEU A 40 -9.68 -0.56 2.60
N GLN A 41 -9.76 -1.08 3.82
CA GLN A 41 -8.95 -2.24 4.23
C GLN A 41 -9.17 -3.44 3.30
N ARG A 42 -10.42 -3.74 2.96
CA ARG A 42 -10.73 -4.81 2.02
C ARG A 42 -10.15 -4.54 0.62
N ILE A 43 -10.24 -3.31 0.14
CA ILE A 43 -9.66 -2.91 -1.15
C ILE A 43 -8.14 -3.03 -1.11
N THR A 44 -7.49 -2.52 -0.07
CA THR A 44 -6.04 -2.54 0.11
C THR A 44 -5.52 -3.95 0.12
N MET A 45 -6.22 -4.89 0.76
CA MET A 45 -5.88 -6.30 0.71
C MET A 45 -5.93 -6.87 -0.71
N ILE A 46 -6.99 -6.57 -1.49
CA ILE A 46 -7.09 -6.98 -2.90
C ILE A 46 -5.93 -6.41 -3.73
N ASN A 47 -5.60 -5.13 -3.53
CA ASN A 47 -4.53 -4.47 -4.26
C ASN A 47 -3.15 -5.00 -3.86
N ALA A 48 -2.90 -5.28 -2.58
CA ALA A 48 -1.66 -5.90 -2.11
C ALA A 48 -1.41 -7.22 -2.84
N LEU A 49 -2.42 -8.10 -2.87
CA LEU A 49 -2.34 -9.35 -3.63
C LEU A 49 -2.05 -9.09 -5.11
N LYS A 50 -2.74 -8.13 -5.72
CA LYS A 50 -2.58 -7.83 -7.14
C LYS A 50 -1.16 -7.37 -7.47
N TYR A 51 -0.68 -6.34 -6.79
CA TYR A 51 0.55 -5.65 -7.16
C TYR A 51 1.79 -6.44 -6.75
N THR A 52 1.79 -7.11 -5.59
CA THR A 52 2.90 -7.99 -5.22
C THR A 52 3.04 -9.15 -6.21
N MET A 53 1.93 -9.79 -6.59
CA MET A 53 1.97 -10.88 -7.57
C MET A 53 2.47 -10.39 -8.93
N GLN A 54 2.06 -9.20 -9.36
CA GLN A 54 2.53 -8.60 -10.62
C GLN A 54 4.03 -8.31 -10.62
N LEU A 55 4.59 -7.85 -9.49
CA LEU A 55 6.03 -7.66 -9.33
C LEU A 55 6.84 -8.96 -9.48
N ASP A 56 6.21 -10.10 -9.20
CA ASP A 56 6.76 -11.43 -9.40
C ASP A 56 6.37 -12.09 -10.73
N GLY A 57 5.70 -11.35 -11.62
CA GLY A 57 5.29 -11.83 -12.94
C GLY A 57 3.99 -12.64 -12.98
N PHE A 58 3.26 -12.73 -11.87
CA PHE A 58 1.95 -13.41 -11.80
C PHE A 58 0.80 -12.43 -12.03
N TYR A 59 -0.16 -12.82 -12.87
CA TYR A 59 -1.30 -11.98 -13.24
C TYR A 59 -2.63 -12.71 -12.97
N PHE A 60 -3.46 -12.10 -12.13
CA PHE A 60 -4.77 -12.64 -11.76
C PHE A 60 -5.90 -11.71 -12.19
N ALA A 61 -7.03 -12.29 -12.58
CA ALA A 61 -8.24 -11.53 -12.84
C ALA A 61 -8.79 -10.91 -11.53
N ASN A 62 -9.34 -9.70 -11.61
CA ASN A 62 -9.95 -9.02 -10.46
C ASN A 62 -10.99 -9.89 -9.73
N THR A 63 -11.77 -10.69 -10.47
CA THR A 63 -12.74 -11.62 -9.88
C THR A 63 -12.08 -12.69 -9.02
N LYS A 64 -10.92 -13.21 -9.45
CA LYS A 64 -10.13 -14.20 -8.71
C LYS A 64 -9.56 -13.58 -7.44
N LEU A 65 -8.98 -12.38 -7.52
CA LEU A 65 -8.43 -11.65 -6.37
C LEU A 65 -9.52 -11.38 -5.31
N ILE A 66 -10.70 -10.92 -5.75
CA ILE A 66 -11.86 -10.72 -4.86
C ILE A 66 -12.28 -12.04 -4.19
N GLN A 67 -12.39 -13.12 -4.96
CA GLN A 67 -12.74 -14.44 -4.41
C GLN A 67 -11.68 -14.95 -3.43
N MET A 68 -10.39 -14.64 -3.65
CA MET A 68 -9.32 -15.03 -2.74
C MET A 68 -9.42 -14.29 -1.42
N VAL A 69 -9.62 -12.98 -1.44
CA VAL A 69 -9.82 -12.18 -0.23
C VAL A 69 -11.09 -12.59 0.51
N ASP A 70 -12.17 -12.91 -0.22
CA ASP A 70 -13.45 -13.30 0.38
C ASP A 70 -13.52 -14.80 0.78
N TYR A 71 -12.42 -15.56 0.71
CA TYR A 71 -12.36 -17.01 1.00
C TYR A 71 -13.36 -17.86 0.19
N LYS A 72 -13.62 -17.46 -1.06
CA LYS A 72 -14.58 -18.10 -1.98
C LYS A 72 -13.93 -18.68 -3.23
N SER A 73 -12.59 -18.67 -3.31
CA SER A 73 -11.87 -19.13 -4.49
C SER A 73 -11.59 -20.63 -4.43
N ASN A 74 -11.82 -21.33 -5.55
CA ASN A 74 -11.34 -22.70 -5.71
C ASN A 74 -9.87 -22.66 -6.13
N ILE A 75 -9.03 -23.44 -5.47
CA ILE A 75 -7.60 -23.62 -5.80
C ILE A 75 -7.50 -24.63 -6.94
N LYS A 76 -6.94 -24.22 -8.09
CA LYS A 76 -6.88 -25.06 -9.29
C LYS A 76 -5.46 -25.37 -9.75
N ASN A 77 -4.50 -24.51 -9.43
CA ASN A 77 -3.13 -24.60 -9.93
C ASN A 77 -2.14 -24.03 -8.90
N ASN A 78 -0.86 -24.09 -9.23
CA ASN A 78 0.20 -23.59 -8.36
C ASN A 78 0.12 -22.06 -8.17
N ASP A 79 -0.24 -21.31 -9.20
CA ASP A 79 -0.40 -19.84 -9.09
C ASP A 79 -1.47 -19.46 -8.06
N ASP A 80 -2.59 -20.21 -8.03
CA ASP A 80 -3.64 -20.05 -7.03
C ASP A 80 -3.13 -20.34 -5.61
N MET A 81 -2.22 -21.31 -5.47
CA MET A 81 -1.57 -21.64 -4.20
C MET A 81 -0.63 -20.52 -3.74
N ILE A 82 0.20 -19.97 -4.64
CA ILE A 82 1.08 -18.83 -4.35
C ILE A 82 0.26 -17.62 -3.89
N LEU A 83 -0.82 -17.31 -4.62
CA LEU A 83 -1.73 -16.23 -4.27
C LEU A 83 -2.42 -16.46 -2.91
N MET A 84 -2.81 -17.71 -2.62
CA MET A 84 -3.44 -18.08 -1.36
C MET A 84 -2.47 -17.94 -0.18
N GLY A 85 -1.24 -18.45 -0.31
CA GLY A 85 -0.24 -18.38 0.75
C GLY A 85 0.13 -16.93 1.08
N TYR A 86 0.39 -16.10 0.06
CA TYR A 86 0.66 -14.68 0.30
C TYR A 86 -0.53 -13.97 0.96
N ARG A 87 -1.76 -14.33 0.57
CA ARG A 87 -2.98 -13.85 1.23
C ARG A 87 -3.04 -14.24 2.70
N ASP A 88 -2.76 -15.50 3.03
CA ASP A 88 -2.81 -16.00 4.42
C ASP A 88 -1.75 -15.31 5.30
N ALA A 89 -0.53 -15.13 4.81
CA ALA A 89 0.52 -14.38 5.50
C ALA A 89 0.13 -12.91 5.73
N LEU A 90 -0.46 -12.24 4.74
CA LEU A 90 -0.91 -10.86 4.89
C LEU A 90 -2.06 -10.72 5.88
N VAL A 91 -2.99 -11.68 5.91
CA VAL A 91 -4.08 -11.74 6.91
C VAL A 91 -3.54 -11.91 8.31
N TYR A 92 -2.58 -12.83 8.50
CA TYR A 92 -1.90 -13.02 9.78
C TYR A 92 -1.30 -11.70 10.28
N ILE A 93 -0.55 -10.99 9.43
CA ILE A 93 0.02 -9.68 9.79
C ILE A 93 -1.09 -8.66 10.12
N PHE A 94 -2.10 -8.49 9.27
CA PHE A 94 -3.13 -7.47 9.48
C PHE A 94 -3.95 -7.67 10.76
N ASN A 95 -4.19 -8.92 11.15
CA ASN A 95 -4.95 -9.28 12.34
C ASN A 95 -4.09 -9.19 13.61
N ASP A 96 -2.84 -9.64 13.54
CA ASP A 96 -2.04 -9.94 14.74
C ASP A 96 -0.76 -9.10 14.89
N TYR A 97 -0.47 -8.12 14.01
CA TYR A 97 0.76 -7.30 14.05
C TYR A 97 1.12 -6.69 15.41
N GLU A 98 0.15 -6.43 16.28
CA GLU A 98 0.40 -5.89 17.63
C GLU A 98 1.15 -6.89 18.53
N PHE A 99 0.98 -8.19 18.26
CA PHE A 99 1.54 -9.31 19.01
C PHE A 99 2.70 -10.00 18.28
N ILE A 100 2.97 -9.63 17.03
CA ILE A 100 4.09 -10.18 16.26
C ILE A 100 5.33 -9.33 16.55
N ASP A 101 6.27 -9.90 17.29
CA ASP A 101 7.60 -9.32 17.47
C ASP A 101 8.51 -9.72 16.31
N LEU A 102 9.45 -8.84 15.94
CA LEU A 102 10.45 -9.14 14.93
C LEU A 102 11.47 -10.13 15.50
N LEU A 103 11.14 -11.41 15.48
CA LEU A 103 11.98 -12.51 15.95
C LEU A 103 12.19 -13.51 14.80
N PRO A 104 13.31 -14.25 14.77
CA PRO A 104 13.55 -15.25 13.73
C PRO A 104 12.39 -16.24 13.58
N ILE A 105 11.82 -16.70 14.70
CA ILE A 105 10.67 -17.62 14.70
C ILE A 105 9.42 -17.04 14.04
N GLU A 106 9.17 -15.73 14.18
CA GLU A 106 8.03 -15.07 13.54
C GLU A 106 8.28 -14.83 12.05
N ILE A 107 9.53 -14.54 11.65
CA ILE A 107 9.91 -14.48 10.23
C ILE A 107 9.72 -15.87 9.58
N GLU A 108 10.18 -16.93 10.23
CA GLU A 108 9.95 -18.32 9.79
C GLU A 108 8.45 -18.63 9.67
N ARG A 109 7.64 -18.20 10.65
CA ARG A 109 6.18 -18.40 10.65
C ARG A 109 5.50 -17.67 9.50
N ILE A 110 5.82 -16.40 9.28
CA ILE A 110 5.28 -15.62 8.15
C ILE A 110 5.66 -16.29 6.82
N TYR A 111 6.90 -16.78 6.71
CA TYR A 111 7.32 -17.55 5.54
C TYR A 111 6.52 -18.83 5.35
N LEU A 112 6.25 -19.59 6.43
CA LEU A 112 5.47 -20.83 6.35
C LEU A 112 4.03 -20.58 5.92
N GLU A 113 3.38 -19.53 6.42
CA GLU A 113 2.05 -19.11 5.93
C GLU A 113 2.11 -18.75 4.44
N MET A 114 3.11 -17.95 4.05
CA MET A 114 3.28 -17.49 2.66
C MET A 114 3.55 -18.64 1.68
N SER A 115 4.32 -19.63 2.10
CA SER A 115 4.78 -20.75 1.27
C SER A 115 3.89 -21.99 1.38
N LEU A 116 2.76 -21.90 2.10
CA LEU A 116 1.86 -23.02 2.40
C LEU A 116 2.57 -24.22 3.03
N GLY A 117 3.49 -23.95 3.97
CA GLY A 117 4.16 -24.95 4.77
C GLY A 117 5.45 -25.52 4.17
N ASN A 118 6.24 -24.72 3.43
CA ASN A 118 7.54 -25.14 2.91
C ASN A 118 8.58 -25.30 4.04
N ASN A 119 8.54 -26.44 4.74
CA ASN A 119 9.45 -26.77 5.82
C ASN A 119 10.89 -27.00 5.36
N ALA A 120 11.11 -27.44 4.10
CA ALA A 120 12.44 -27.71 3.58
C ALA A 120 13.32 -26.45 3.57
N MET A 121 12.73 -25.30 3.23
CA MET A 121 13.44 -24.03 3.29
C MET A 121 13.79 -23.63 4.72
N ILE A 122 12.86 -23.82 5.66
CA ILE A 122 13.11 -23.55 7.08
C ILE A 122 14.23 -24.45 7.63
N GLU A 123 14.25 -25.73 7.28
CA GLU A 123 15.33 -26.65 7.66
C GLU A 123 16.68 -26.21 7.11
N LYS A 124 16.73 -25.75 5.85
CA LYS A 124 17.95 -25.19 5.24
C LYS A 124 18.44 -23.95 5.98
N ILE A 125 17.53 -23.03 6.31
CA ILE A 125 17.84 -21.82 7.07
C ILE A 125 18.36 -22.19 8.46
N LYS A 126 17.74 -23.18 9.13
CA LYS A 126 18.18 -23.66 10.45
C LYS A 126 19.59 -24.23 10.47
N GLN A 127 20.05 -24.76 9.34
CA GLN A 127 21.39 -25.30 9.20
C GLN A 127 22.43 -24.23 8.85
N GLN A 128 22.06 -23.20 8.09
CA GLN A 128 23.03 -22.32 7.41
C GLN A 128 22.93 -20.84 7.83
N ASN A 129 21.72 -20.35 8.12
CA ASN A 129 21.43 -18.91 8.17
C ASN A 129 20.77 -18.46 9.48
N THR A 130 20.62 -19.34 10.48
CA THR A 130 20.06 -18.99 11.80
C THR A 130 20.77 -17.80 12.45
N SER A 131 22.11 -17.82 12.47
CA SER A 131 22.89 -16.74 13.07
C SER A 131 22.70 -15.40 12.36
N MET A 132 22.50 -15.39 11.04
CA MET A 132 22.23 -14.18 10.26
C MET A 132 20.88 -13.58 10.66
N LEU A 133 19.80 -14.38 10.68
CA LEU A 133 18.48 -13.90 11.13
C LEU A 133 18.51 -13.40 12.57
N HIS A 134 19.19 -14.10 13.48
CA HIS A 134 19.35 -13.63 14.86
C HIS A 134 20.09 -12.30 14.93
N THR A 135 21.18 -12.15 14.18
CA THR A 135 21.97 -10.91 14.15
C THR A 135 21.15 -9.74 13.60
N SER A 136 20.45 -9.95 12.48
CA SER A 136 19.65 -8.90 11.84
C SER A 136 18.45 -8.47 12.68
N THR A 137 17.76 -9.42 13.33
CA THR A 137 16.66 -9.09 14.25
C THR A 137 17.14 -8.43 15.53
N GLN A 138 18.29 -8.84 16.08
CA GLN A 138 18.88 -8.19 17.26
C GLN A 138 19.30 -6.75 16.97
N ALA A 139 19.98 -6.51 15.84
CA ALA A 139 20.41 -5.17 15.42
C ALA A 139 19.24 -4.19 15.31
N TYR A 140 18.05 -4.64 14.88
CA TYR A 140 16.85 -3.82 14.84
C TYR A 140 16.44 -3.28 16.23
N TYR A 141 16.54 -4.11 17.28
CA TYR A 141 16.18 -3.70 18.65
C TYR A 141 17.27 -2.88 19.34
N GLU A 142 18.54 -3.14 19.05
CA GLU A 142 19.66 -2.35 19.59
C GLU A 142 19.54 -0.88 19.18
N GLN A 143 19.12 -0.61 17.94
CA GLN A 143 18.88 0.75 17.44
C GLN A 143 17.79 1.53 18.20
N ILE A 144 16.92 0.85 18.97
CA ILE A 144 15.96 1.54 19.85
C ILE A 144 16.70 2.25 20.99
N SER A 145 17.74 1.61 21.54
CA SER A 145 18.57 2.16 22.60
C SER A 145 19.42 3.35 22.10
N ASP A 146 19.77 3.32 20.82
CA ASP A 146 20.55 4.38 20.16
C ASP A 146 19.70 5.55 19.64
N HIS A 147 18.42 5.62 20.02
CA HIS A 147 17.51 6.73 19.70
C HIS A 147 17.24 6.94 18.19
N TYR A 148 17.47 5.92 17.36
CA TYR A 148 17.10 5.95 15.94
C TYR A 148 15.58 6.09 15.80
N ASN A 149 15.12 6.87 14.82
CA ASN A 149 13.68 7.02 14.57
C ASN A 149 13.10 5.73 13.95
N ALA A 150 11.77 5.55 14.05
CA ALA A 150 11.14 4.29 13.63
C ALA A 150 11.36 3.96 12.14
N LEU A 151 11.20 4.92 11.22
CA LEU A 151 11.43 4.71 9.78
C LEU A 151 12.87 4.28 9.49
N GLU A 152 13.84 4.88 10.18
CA GLU A 152 15.25 4.53 10.02
C GLU A 152 15.54 3.09 10.43
N ARG A 153 15.02 2.66 11.58
CA ARG A 153 15.16 1.26 12.03
C ARG A 153 14.51 0.27 11.06
N ILE A 154 13.29 0.58 10.63
CA ILE A 154 12.54 -0.27 9.69
C ILE A 154 13.33 -0.41 8.38
N LEU A 155 13.69 0.70 7.74
CA LEU A 155 14.31 0.64 6.42
C LEU A 155 15.75 0.12 6.47
N THR A 156 16.46 0.30 7.58
CA THR A 156 17.78 -0.34 7.79
C THR A 156 17.63 -1.86 7.88
N PHE A 157 16.67 -2.36 8.66
CA PHE A 157 16.39 -3.79 8.73
C PHE A 157 15.96 -4.36 7.38
N ILE A 158 15.01 -3.72 6.69
CA ILE A 158 14.51 -4.19 5.39
C ILE A 158 15.62 -4.21 4.34
N TYR A 159 16.50 -3.20 4.32
CA TYR A 159 17.66 -3.17 3.44
C TYR A 159 18.63 -4.31 3.73
N SER A 160 19.00 -4.54 4.99
CA SER A 160 19.89 -5.64 5.38
C SER A 160 19.28 -7.01 5.07
N PHE A 161 18.02 -7.22 5.44
CA PHE A 161 17.29 -8.46 5.17
C PHE A 161 17.22 -8.77 3.66
N ASN A 162 16.96 -7.75 2.84
CA ASN A 162 16.96 -7.91 1.38
C ASN A 162 18.33 -8.36 0.87
N LYS A 163 19.42 -7.79 1.38
CA LYS A 163 20.79 -8.13 0.95
C LYS A 163 21.25 -9.52 1.35
N GLU A 164 20.84 -10.00 2.52
CA GLU A 164 21.19 -11.34 2.98
C GLU A 164 20.56 -12.43 2.10
N HIS A 165 19.41 -12.13 1.47
CA HIS A 165 18.74 -12.99 0.50
C HIS A 165 18.49 -14.44 1.01
N ILE A 166 18.22 -14.56 2.31
CA ILE A 166 18.11 -15.83 3.04
C ILE A 166 17.02 -16.73 2.46
N PHE A 167 15.94 -16.13 1.96
CA PHE A 167 14.74 -16.83 1.49
C PHE A 167 14.70 -17.04 -0.04
N GLU A 168 15.83 -16.86 -0.74
CA GLU A 168 15.95 -17.12 -2.18
C GLU A 168 14.85 -16.41 -3.00
N GLU A 169 14.17 -17.12 -3.90
CA GLU A 169 13.12 -16.57 -4.79
C GLU A 169 11.94 -15.93 -4.03
N ASP A 170 11.74 -16.30 -2.77
CA ASP A 170 10.68 -15.77 -1.91
C ASP A 170 11.11 -14.54 -1.10
N ASN A 171 12.39 -14.17 -1.13
CA ASN A 171 12.96 -13.11 -0.30
C ASN A 171 12.28 -11.76 -0.52
N ARG A 172 11.92 -11.45 -1.77
CA ARG A 172 11.25 -10.20 -2.14
C ARG A 172 9.84 -10.09 -1.54
N LYS A 173 9.02 -11.14 -1.67
CA LYS A 173 7.67 -11.17 -1.08
C LYS A 173 7.72 -11.06 0.43
N LEU A 174 8.65 -11.77 1.06
CA LEU A 174 8.84 -11.72 2.50
C LEU A 174 9.33 -10.35 2.96
N THR A 175 10.20 -9.69 2.19
CA THR A 175 10.64 -8.31 2.43
C THR A 175 9.46 -7.34 2.48
N HIS A 176 8.49 -7.47 1.57
CA HIS A 176 7.27 -6.63 1.55
C HIS A 176 6.36 -6.92 2.75
N LEU A 177 6.19 -8.19 3.11
CA LEU A 177 5.41 -8.59 4.29
C LEU A 177 6.06 -8.03 5.57
N LEU A 178 7.38 -8.13 5.71
CA LEU A 178 8.11 -7.60 6.86
C LEU A 178 8.07 -6.06 6.92
N LEU A 179 8.19 -5.37 5.78
CA LEU A 179 8.02 -3.92 5.72
C LEU A 179 6.63 -3.52 6.22
N THR A 180 5.58 -4.20 5.75
CA THR A 180 4.20 -3.99 6.18
C THR A 180 4.04 -4.24 7.68
N LEU A 181 4.51 -5.37 8.20
CA LEU A 181 4.48 -5.69 9.63
C LEU A 181 5.12 -4.59 10.47
N LEU A 182 6.34 -4.17 10.11
CA LEU A 182 7.11 -3.23 10.92
C LEU A 182 6.55 -1.81 10.87
N LEU A 183 5.99 -1.39 9.73
CA LEU A 183 5.25 -0.13 9.62
C LEU A 183 4.01 -0.14 10.51
N LEU A 184 3.21 -1.22 10.48
CA LEU A 184 2.03 -1.37 11.33
C LEU A 184 2.38 -1.36 12.82
N LYS A 185 3.36 -2.17 13.22
CA LYS A 185 3.85 -2.26 14.61
C LYS A 185 4.39 -0.93 15.11
N SER A 186 4.97 -0.12 14.23
CA SER A 186 5.44 1.22 14.55
C SER A 186 4.35 2.30 14.46
N GLY A 187 3.09 1.93 14.20
CA GLY A 187 1.94 2.82 14.16
C GLY A 187 1.74 3.60 12.86
N PHE A 188 2.39 3.21 11.76
CA PHE A 188 2.11 3.74 10.42
C PHE A 188 0.95 2.96 9.79
N ILE A 189 -0.25 3.11 10.36
CA ILE A 189 -1.43 2.31 10.00
C ILE A 189 -1.98 2.59 8.60
N VAL A 190 -1.46 3.60 7.90
CA VAL A 190 -1.85 3.93 6.52
C VAL A 190 -1.75 2.73 5.59
N VAL A 191 -0.78 1.82 5.82
CA VAL A 191 -0.60 0.62 4.99
C VAL A 191 -1.73 -0.41 5.13
N LYS A 192 -2.63 -0.25 6.12
CA LYS A 192 -3.90 -1.00 6.18
C LYS A 192 -4.94 -0.49 5.18
N TYR A 193 -4.86 0.78 4.81
CA TYR A 193 -5.92 1.50 4.09
C TYR A 193 -5.49 2.00 2.71
N HIS A 194 -4.19 2.04 2.45
CA HIS A 194 -3.59 2.31 1.15
C HIS A 194 -2.44 1.33 0.93
N ASN A 195 -2.23 0.96 -0.33
CA ASN A 195 -1.34 -0.12 -0.70
C ASN A 195 0.00 0.43 -1.18
N ILE A 196 1.09 0.12 -0.49
CA ILE A 196 2.44 0.57 -0.88
C ILE A 196 2.96 -0.17 -2.11
N GLU A 197 2.54 -1.42 -2.29
CA GLU A 197 2.95 -2.28 -3.40
C GLU A 197 2.46 -1.77 -4.75
N GLN A 198 1.32 -1.08 -4.78
CA GLN A 198 0.86 -0.34 -5.95
C GLN A 198 1.89 0.71 -6.40
N TYR A 199 2.35 1.55 -5.48
CA TYR A 199 3.30 2.62 -5.80
C TYR A 199 4.69 2.07 -6.16
N ILE A 200 5.07 0.95 -5.55
CA ILE A 200 6.28 0.20 -5.92
C ILE A 200 6.14 -0.33 -7.35
N ALA A 201 5.00 -0.94 -7.69
CA ALA A 201 4.74 -1.47 -9.03
C ALA A 201 4.66 -0.39 -10.11
N GLU A 202 4.17 0.80 -9.78
CA GLU A 202 4.17 1.98 -10.68
C GLU A 202 5.58 2.49 -10.98
N ARG A 203 6.56 2.18 -10.12
CA ARG A 203 7.98 2.55 -10.22
C ARG A 203 8.90 1.33 -10.26
N ALA A 204 8.46 0.27 -10.96
CA ALA A 204 9.13 -1.04 -10.93
C ALA A 204 10.60 -0.99 -11.34
N ASP A 205 10.98 -0.15 -12.31
CA ASP A 205 12.37 -0.03 -12.75
C ASP A 205 13.27 0.53 -11.63
N GLU A 206 12.87 1.66 -11.03
CA GLU A 206 13.58 2.25 -9.88
C GLU A 206 13.63 1.29 -8.69
N TYR A 207 12.52 0.57 -8.45
CA TYR A 207 12.44 -0.45 -7.42
C TYR A 207 13.47 -1.57 -7.62
N LEU A 208 13.59 -2.09 -8.86
CA LEU A 208 14.57 -3.14 -9.16
C LEU A 208 16.02 -2.66 -9.00
N GLU A 209 16.30 -1.38 -9.27
CA GLU A 209 17.62 -0.76 -9.04
C GLU A 209 17.94 -0.65 -7.55
N VAL A 210 17.01 -0.17 -6.72
CA VAL A 210 17.28 -0.01 -5.28
C VAL A 210 17.33 -1.33 -4.51
N MET A 211 16.72 -2.40 -5.06
CA MET A 211 16.75 -3.74 -4.47
C MET A 211 18.03 -4.52 -4.78
N GLN A 212 18.93 -4.01 -5.62
CA GLN A 212 20.20 -4.69 -5.90
C GLN A 212 21.12 -4.74 -4.66
N PRO A 213 21.90 -5.81 -4.46
CA PRO A 213 22.80 -5.94 -3.31
C PRO A 213 23.86 -4.85 -3.19
N ASP A 214 24.26 -4.22 -4.28
CA ASP A 214 25.25 -3.15 -4.36
C ASP A 214 24.63 -1.74 -4.32
N SER A 215 23.29 -1.64 -4.34
CA SER A 215 22.60 -0.36 -4.27
C SER A 215 22.97 0.40 -2.99
N PRO A 216 23.28 1.71 -3.07
CA PRO A 216 23.55 2.54 -1.90
C PRO A 216 22.32 2.63 -0.98
N PHE A 217 22.56 2.50 0.34
CA PHE A 217 21.48 2.60 1.34
C PHE A 217 20.67 3.89 1.21
N VAL A 218 21.32 5.02 0.88
CA VAL A 218 20.64 6.31 0.73
C VAL A 218 19.59 6.31 -0.38
N ASP A 219 19.82 5.56 -1.46
CA ASP A 219 18.90 5.47 -2.60
C ASP A 219 17.69 4.60 -2.25
N PHE A 220 17.95 3.44 -1.65
CA PHE A 220 16.92 2.58 -1.05
C PHE A 220 16.06 3.34 -0.04
N TYR A 221 16.71 4.06 0.88
CA TYR A 221 16.04 4.81 1.94
C TYR A 221 15.16 5.92 1.37
N CYS A 222 15.68 6.71 0.42
CA CYS A 222 14.92 7.77 -0.25
C CYS A 222 13.73 7.19 -1.02
N PHE A 223 13.92 6.11 -1.78
CA PHE A 223 12.84 5.45 -2.53
C PHE A 223 11.69 5.03 -1.62
N TYR A 224 11.97 4.31 -0.53
CA TYR A 224 10.91 3.86 0.37
C TYR A 224 10.24 4.99 1.15
N LEU A 225 10.98 6.06 1.51
CA LEU A 225 10.35 7.25 2.08
C LEU A 225 9.39 7.93 1.10
N GLU A 226 9.72 8.01 -0.19
CA GLU A 226 8.80 8.54 -1.20
C GLU A 226 7.55 7.68 -1.35
N ILE A 227 7.69 6.36 -1.38
CA ILE A 227 6.56 5.41 -1.43
C ILE A 227 5.64 5.59 -0.22
N ILE A 228 6.20 5.68 0.99
CA ILE A 228 5.43 5.86 2.23
C ILE A 228 4.77 7.24 2.25
N HIS A 229 5.48 8.29 1.83
CA HIS A 229 4.94 9.64 1.73
C HIS A 229 3.77 9.70 0.72
N GLN A 230 3.94 9.14 -0.47
CA GLN A 230 2.90 9.07 -1.48
C GLN A 230 1.67 8.31 -0.96
N CYS A 231 1.88 7.21 -0.22
CA CYS A 231 0.80 6.46 0.43
C CYS A 231 0.00 7.34 1.41
N TYR A 232 0.68 8.15 2.22
CA TYR A 232 0.03 9.11 3.11
C TYR A 232 -0.68 10.24 2.36
N GLU A 233 -0.05 10.86 1.36
CA GLU A 233 -0.67 11.92 0.57
C GLU A 233 -1.98 11.44 -0.05
N GLN A 234 -1.99 10.24 -0.66
CA GLN A 234 -3.20 9.69 -1.26
C GLN A 234 -4.28 9.37 -0.20
N PHE A 235 -3.88 8.84 0.95
CA PHE A 235 -4.79 8.61 2.06
C PHE A 235 -5.45 9.91 2.55
N PHE A 236 -4.67 10.97 2.80
CA PHE A 236 -5.20 12.23 3.27
C PHE A 236 -6.07 12.94 2.23
N ASN A 237 -5.63 13.00 0.97
CA ASN A 237 -6.43 13.53 -0.14
C ASN A 237 -7.78 12.80 -0.25
N GLN A 238 -7.79 11.49 -0.04
CA GLN A 238 -9.02 10.72 -0.02
C GLN A 238 -9.93 11.13 1.14
N PHE A 239 -9.38 11.36 2.34
CA PHE A 239 -10.18 11.77 3.49
C PHE A 239 -10.65 13.22 3.43
N GLU A 240 -9.95 14.10 2.72
CA GLU A 240 -10.47 15.43 2.38
C GLU A 240 -11.77 15.31 1.56
N LEU A 241 -11.79 14.43 0.55
CA LEU A 241 -12.98 14.15 -0.26
C LEU A 241 -14.10 13.45 0.52
N ILE A 242 -13.75 12.61 1.50
CA ILE A 242 -14.72 11.98 2.41
C ILE A 242 -15.34 13.02 3.35
N ASN A 243 -14.54 13.96 3.86
CA ASN A 243 -14.99 15.03 4.76
C ASN A 243 -15.85 16.09 4.07
N MET A 244 -15.94 16.08 2.74
CA MET A 244 -16.93 16.82 1.96
C MET A 244 -18.36 16.24 2.09
N ASN A 245 -18.63 15.33 3.02
CA ASN A 245 -19.94 14.68 3.21
C ASN A 245 -21.13 15.61 3.44
N LYS A 246 -20.89 16.88 3.82
CA LYS A 246 -21.92 17.94 3.88
C LYS A 246 -22.44 18.36 2.51
N TYR A 247 -21.69 18.09 1.44
CA TYR A 247 -22.08 18.39 0.06
C TYR A 247 -22.82 17.20 -0.56
N ASP A 248 -23.76 17.51 -1.45
CA ASP A 248 -24.51 16.49 -2.18
C ASP A 248 -23.56 15.55 -2.95
N PRO A 249 -23.82 14.23 -2.99
CA PRO A 249 -23.02 13.27 -3.75
C PRO A 249 -22.73 13.68 -5.20
N TYR A 250 -23.63 14.44 -5.83
CA TYR A 250 -23.40 15.08 -7.14
C TYR A 250 -22.07 15.85 -7.19
N TYR A 251 -21.89 16.82 -6.27
CA TYR A 251 -20.71 17.69 -6.25
C TYR A 251 -19.46 16.94 -5.84
N ARG A 252 -19.59 15.94 -4.96
CA ARG A 252 -18.46 15.11 -4.53
C ARG A 252 -17.93 14.24 -5.67
N VAL A 253 -18.82 13.63 -6.46
CA VAL A 253 -18.43 12.86 -7.64
C VAL A 253 -17.83 13.76 -8.72
N LEU A 254 -18.39 14.96 -8.92
CA LEU A 254 -17.82 15.94 -9.84
C LEU A 254 -16.40 16.34 -9.43
N GLU A 255 -16.18 16.65 -8.15
CA GLU A 255 -14.86 17.04 -7.64
C GLU A 255 -13.82 15.92 -7.85
N VAL A 256 -14.20 14.67 -7.60
CA VAL A 256 -13.35 13.50 -7.86
C VAL A 256 -12.92 13.39 -9.32
N ILE A 257 -13.84 13.64 -10.26
CA ILE A 257 -13.57 13.60 -11.69
C ILE A 257 -12.75 14.82 -12.11
N ASN A 258 -13.04 15.99 -11.54
CA ASN A 258 -12.34 17.26 -11.80
C ASN A 258 -10.87 17.20 -11.41
N GLN A 259 -10.55 16.56 -10.28
CA GLN A 259 -9.17 16.35 -9.82
C GLN A 259 -8.41 15.28 -10.62
N SER A 260 -9.06 14.58 -11.57
CA SER A 260 -8.44 13.50 -12.33
C SER A 260 -8.02 13.94 -13.72
N PHE A 261 -6.73 13.78 -14.04
CA PHE A 261 -6.20 14.01 -15.39
C PHE A 261 -6.52 12.87 -16.37
N THR A 262 -7.01 11.73 -15.89
CA THR A 262 -7.39 10.59 -16.72
C THR A 262 -8.85 10.19 -16.50
N PRO A 263 -9.52 9.56 -17.49
CA PRO A 263 -10.88 9.09 -17.31
C PRO A 263 -10.97 8.06 -16.18
N LEU A 264 -11.90 8.27 -15.25
CA LEU A 264 -12.13 7.39 -14.09
C LEU A 264 -13.25 6.39 -14.37
N SER A 265 -13.03 5.13 -14.05
CA SER A 265 -14.11 4.16 -13.98
C SER A 265 -14.99 4.42 -12.76
N ARG A 266 -16.21 3.85 -12.75
CA ARG A 266 -17.07 3.90 -11.57
C ARG A 266 -16.36 3.31 -10.35
N THR A 267 -15.61 2.22 -10.54
CA THR A 267 -14.85 1.58 -9.46
C THR A 267 -13.82 2.55 -8.89
N ASP A 268 -13.10 3.31 -9.72
CA ASP A 268 -12.13 4.29 -9.25
C ASP A 268 -12.78 5.39 -8.38
N ILE A 269 -14.00 5.81 -8.74
CA ILE A 269 -14.78 6.77 -7.95
C ILE A 269 -15.27 6.14 -6.64
N GLU A 270 -15.70 4.88 -6.65
CA GLU A 270 -16.09 4.12 -5.45
C GLU A 270 -14.92 3.91 -4.48
N LEU A 271 -13.69 3.85 -5.00
CA LEU A 271 -12.47 3.80 -4.21
C LEU A 271 -12.24 5.13 -3.50
N LYS A 272 -12.26 6.25 -4.23
CA LYS A 272 -12.05 7.60 -3.68
C LYS A 272 -13.16 8.02 -2.70
N LEU A 273 -14.42 7.71 -2.99
CA LEU A 273 -15.58 8.01 -2.14
C LEU A 273 -16.05 6.76 -1.40
N ALA A 274 -15.17 6.23 -0.54
CA ALA A 274 -15.41 4.98 0.18
C ALA A 274 -16.62 5.03 1.13
N ASP A 275 -17.05 6.21 1.55
CA ASP A 275 -18.22 6.45 2.41
C ASP A 275 -19.56 6.44 1.66
N ILE A 276 -19.55 6.51 0.32
CA ILE A 276 -20.77 6.58 -0.49
C ILE A 276 -21.10 5.20 -1.11
N SER A 277 -22.39 4.84 -1.12
CA SER A 277 -22.85 3.63 -1.78
C SER A 277 -22.70 3.71 -3.30
N ARG A 278 -22.44 2.56 -3.95
CA ARG A 278 -22.38 2.45 -5.41
C ARG A 278 -23.64 3.00 -6.10
N LYS A 279 -24.83 2.71 -5.56
CA LYS A 279 -26.10 3.19 -6.12
C LYS A 279 -26.20 4.72 -6.10
N THR A 280 -25.65 5.35 -5.06
CA THR A 280 -25.59 6.81 -4.96
C THR A 280 -24.61 7.40 -5.97
N ILE A 281 -23.43 6.79 -6.15
CA ILE A 281 -22.48 7.19 -7.18
C ILE A 281 -23.08 7.04 -8.59
N GLU A 282 -23.78 5.94 -8.87
CA GLU A 282 -24.46 5.73 -10.15
C GLU A 282 -25.53 6.81 -10.42
N ARG A 283 -26.30 7.19 -9.40
CA ARG A 283 -27.27 8.30 -9.52
C ARG A 283 -26.58 9.63 -9.80
N ALA A 284 -25.51 9.95 -9.07
CA ALA A 284 -24.74 11.18 -9.27
C ALA A 284 -24.15 11.24 -10.68
N LEU A 285 -23.56 10.14 -11.19
CA LEU A 285 -23.03 10.05 -12.55
C LEU A 285 -24.11 10.26 -13.62
N VAL A 286 -25.31 9.72 -13.41
CA VAL A 286 -26.44 9.94 -14.33
C VAL A 286 -26.86 11.42 -14.33
N SER A 287 -26.96 12.05 -13.17
CA SER A 287 -27.30 13.48 -13.08
C SER A 287 -26.22 14.36 -13.73
N LEU A 288 -24.94 14.13 -13.43
CA LEU A 288 -23.83 14.89 -14.01
C LEU A 288 -23.77 14.79 -15.55
N GLN A 289 -24.16 13.64 -16.11
CA GLN A 289 -24.27 13.46 -17.56
C GLN A 289 -25.45 14.20 -18.15
N LYS A 290 -26.59 14.17 -17.45
CA LYS A 290 -27.78 14.91 -17.86
C LYS A 290 -27.51 16.42 -17.86
N ASP A 291 -26.70 16.88 -16.92
CA ASP A 291 -26.33 18.28 -16.76
C ASP A 291 -25.13 18.69 -17.64
N ASP A 292 -24.60 17.77 -18.46
CA ASP A 292 -23.47 17.98 -19.38
C ASP A 292 -22.15 18.39 -18.71
N GLU A 293 -21.96 18.04 -17.42
CA GLU A 293 -20.72 18.27 -16.68
C GLU A 293 -19.64 17.22 -17.05
N ILE A 294 -20.07 15.99 -17.36
CA ILE A 294 -19.18 14.86 -17.66
C ILE A 294 -19.65 14.07 -18.87
N LYS A 295 -18.71 13.38 -19.54
CA LYS A 295 -18.98 12.44 -20.63
C LYS A 295 -18.48 11.03 -20.33
N LYS A 296 -19.15 10.03 -20.92
CA LYS A 296 -18.67 8.63 -20.95
C LYS A 296 -17.59 8.46 -22.00
N VAL A 297 -16.56 7.69 -21.65
CA VAL A 297 -15.53 7.21 -22.55
C VAL A 297 -15.49 5.68 -22.44
N GLY A 298 -15.47 4.97 -23.55
CA GLY A 298 -15.53 3.50 -23.57
C GLY A 298 -16.95 2.93 -23.42
N ILE A 299 -17.08 1.61 -23.62
CA ILE A 299 -18.38 0.92 -23.76
C ILE A 299 -18.44 -0.27 -22.78
N GLY A 300 -19.58 -0.41 -22.11
CA GLY A 300 -19.83 -1.55 -21.22
C GLY A 300 -18.89 -1.58 -20.02
N LYS A 301 -18.09 -2.65 -19.89
CA LYS A 301 -17.18 -2.84 -18.75
C LYS A 301 -15.99 -1.87 -18.74
N SER A 302 -15.67 -1.25 -19.88
CA SER A 302 -14.59 -0.25 -20.01
C SER A 302 -15.09 1.19 -19.87
N THR A 303 -16.36 1.40 -19.49
CA THR A 303 -16.91 2.75 -19.32
C THR A 303 -16.19 3.50 -18.21
N LYS A 304 -15.66 4.66 -18.59
CA LYS A 304 -15.01 5.65 -17.76
C LYS A 304 -15.68 7.01 -17.96
N TYR A 305 -15.38 7.95 -17.08
CA TYR A 305 -15.97 9.27 -17.01
C TYR A 305 -14.86 10.32 -16.98
N THR A 306 -15.01 11.38 -17.76
CA THR A 306 -14.12 12.54 -17.77
C THR A 306 -14.95 13.81 -17.86
N LEU A 307 -14.38 14.94 -17.44
CA LEU A 307 -15.02 16.23 -17.59
C LEU A 307 -15.33 16.52 -19.06
N ASN A 308 -16.45 17.20 -19.28
CA ASN A 308 -16.63 17.92 -20.52
C ASN A 308 -15.69 19.13 -20.51
N THR A 309 -14.81 19.24 -21.51
CA THR A 309 -13.83 20.32 -21.66
C THR A 309 -14.46 21.69 -21.99
N MET A 310 -15.75 21.89 -21.71
CA MET A 310 -16.46 23.17 -21.91
C MET A 310 -16.77 23.84 -20.57
N PHE A 311 -15.75 24.27 -19.83
CA PHE A 311 -15.98 25.22 -18.74
C PHE A 311 -16.28 26.61 -19.31
N HIS A 312 -17.57 26.92 -19.46
CA HIS A 312 -18.07 28.26 -19.14
C HIS A 312 -18.62 28.20 -17.72
N VAL A 313 -17.82 28.64 -16.75
CA VAL A 313 -18.27 28.95 -15.40
C VAL A 313 -19.35 30.04 -15.49
N LYS A 314 -20.63 29.65 -15.60
CA LYS A 314 -21.73 30.55 -15.28
C LYS A 314 -21.98 30.44 -13.78
N GLY A 315 -21.25 31.22 -13.02
CA GLY A 315 -21.64 31.56 -11.66
C GLY A 315 -23.03 32.19 -11.71
N LYS A 316 -24.05 31.49 -11.22
CA LYS A 316 -25.28 32.12 -10.76
C LYS A 316 -25.12 32.36 -9.27
N SER A 317 -24.70 33.56 -8.90
CA SER A 317 -25.05 34.11 -7.59
C SER A 317 -26.58 34.24 -7.54
N LYS A 318 -27.18 33.82 -6.44
CA LYS A 318 -28.49 34.34 -6.05
C LYS A 318 -28.32 35.74 -5.48
#